data_AF-A0A933VG05-F1
#
_entry.id   AF-A0A933VG05-F1
#
_cell.length_a   1.000
_cell.length_b   1.000
_cell.length_c   1.000
_cell.angle_alpha   90.00
_cell.angle_beta   90.00
_cell.angle_gamma   90.00
#
_symmetry.space_group_name_H-M   'P 1'
#
loop_
_entity.id
_entity.type
_entity.pdbx_description
1 polymer ?
#
loop_
_entity_poly.entity_id
_entity_poly.type
_entity_poly.pdbx_seq_one_letter_code
_entity_poly.pdbx_strand_id
1 'polypeptide(L)'
;RVVGTRSLLPQVLDTNTALKTACDVIVVGPDLDKSTGKALLQGANHHGVLTICDECGRFAEHSIITLTRHNDRIGFEVDTGTAQANGLLFSSALLELALRVTP
;
A
#
# COMPACT_ATOMS: atom_id res chain seq x y z
N ARG A 1 3.13 14.48 9.03
CA ARG A 1 4.08 14.60 10.17
C ARG A 1 4.31 13.19 10.69
N VAL A 2 5.53 12.66 10.61
CA VAL A 2 5.86 11.36 11.22
C VAL A 2 6.02 11.59 12.72
N VAL A 3 5.37 10.77 13.53
CA VAL A 3 5.62 10.72 14.97
C VAL A 3 6.64 9.60 15.18
N GLY A 4 7.90 9.95 15.41
CA GLY A 4 9.00 9.01 15.55
C GLY A 4 10.35 9.62 15.16
N THR A 5 11.42 8.83 15.31
CA THR A 5 12.80 9.24 15.00
C THR A 5 13.23 8.90 13.57
N ARG A 6 12.50 8.01 12.88
CA ARG A 6 12.80 7.60 11.51
C ARG A 6 12.21 8.59 10.52
N SER A 7 13.05 9.12 9.63
CA SER A 7 12.62 9.95 8.51
C SER A 7 12.07 9.09 7.37
N LEU A 8 11.02 9.56 6.71
CA LEU A 8 10.55 9.00 5.45
C LEU A 8 11.25 9.72 4.30
N LEU A 9 11.85 8.95 3.39
CA LEU A 9 12.53 9.47 2.20
C LEU A 9 11.65 9.17 0.97
N PRO A 10 10.79 10.11 0.54
CA PRO A 10 9.94 9.87 -0.62
C PRO A 10 10.77 9.92 -1.91
N GLN A 11 10.46 9.00 -2.82
CA GLN A 11 11.00 9.00 -4.18
C GLN A 11 9.88 8.63 -5.16
N VAL A 12 9.78 9.36 -6.27
CA VAL A 12 8.94 8.97 -7.40
C VAL A 12 9.74 7.96 -8.22
N LEU A 13 9.20 6.76 -8.37
CA LEU A 13 9.82 5.69 -9.15
C LEU A 13 9.24 5.69 -10.56
N ASP A 14 10.09 5.39 -11.55
CA ASP A 14 9.61 5.01 -12.86
C ASP A 14 9.19 3.53 -12.89
N THR A 15 8.40 3.15 -13.88
CA THR A 15 7.87 1.80 -14.03
C THR A 15 8.90 0.75 -14.42
N ASN A 16 10.13 1.18 -14.76
CA ASN A 16 11.25 0.32 -15.12
C ASN A 16 12.19 0.04 -13.93
N THR A 17 11.96 0.68 -12.79
CA THR A 17 12.80 0.50 -11.60
C THR A 17 12.48 -0.83 -10.92
N ALA A 18 13.50 -1.68 -10.78
CA ALA A 18 13.38 -2.93 -10.03
C ALA A 18 13.05 -2.62 -8.55
N LEU A 19 11.80 -2.87 -8.15
CA LEU A 19 11.29 -2.57 -6.80
C LEU A 19 11.94 -3.35 -5.66
N LYS A 20 12.72 -4.39 -5.97
CA LYS A 20 13.03 -5.47 -5.03
C LYS A 20 13.82 -5.06 -3.78
N THR A 21 14.38 -3.86 -3.69
CA THR A 21 15.32 -3.53 -2.59
C THR A 21 15.38 -2.07 -2.13
N ALA A 22 14.65 -1.11 -2.71
CA ALA A 22 14.86 0.31 -2.42
C ALA A 22 13.90 0.93 -1.38
N CYS A 23 12.70 0.37 -1.20
CA CYS A 23 11.64 1.04 -0.45
C CYS A 23 11.00 0.11 0.60
N ASP A 24 10.76 0.64 1.81
CA ASP A 24 9.94 -0.03 2.83
C ASP A 24 8.44 0.07 2.51
N VAL A 25 8.03 1.10 1.77
CA VAL A 25 6.63 1.41 1.43
C VAL A 25 6.55 1.82 -0.04
N ILE A 26 5.58 1.28 -0.77
CA ILE A 26 5.25 1.67 -2.14
C ILE A 26 3.80 2.15 -2.18
N VAL A 27 3.60 3.34 -2.73
CA VAL A 27 2.27 3.90 -2.99
C VAL A 27 2.05 3.93 -4.50
N VAL A 28 0.95 3.33 -4.96
CA VAL A 28 0.57 3.28 -6.37
C VAL A 28 -0.68 4.12 -6.57
N GLY A 29 -0.66 5.00 -7.56
CA GLY A 29 -1.79 5.86 -7.93
C GLY A 29 -2.61 5.33 -9.13
N PRO A 30 -3.67 6.06 -9.52
CA PRO A 30 -4.62 5.63 -10.55
C PRO A 30 -4.04 5.71 -11.98
N ASP A 31 -3.02 6.54 -12.20
CA ASP A 31 -2.44 6.78 -13.54
C ASP A 31 -1.56 5.63 -14.04
N LEU A 32 -1.29 4.64 -13.19
CA LEU A 32 -0.48 3.50 -13.56
C LEU A 32 -1.29 2.48 -14.35
N ASP A 33 -0.74 1.99 -15.47
CA ASP A 33 -1.42 0.97 -16.26
C ASP A 33 -1.60 -0.33 -15.45
N LYS A 34 -2.73 -1.01 -15.70
CA LYS A 34 -3.14 -2.19 -14.93
C LYS A 34 -2.08 -3.29 -14.92
N SER A 35 -1.44 -3.55 -16.06
CA SER A 35 -0.41 -4.61 -16.19
C SER A 35 0.81 -4.31 -15.35
N THR A 36 1.32 -3.08 -15.44
CA THR A 36 2.48 -2.64 -14.68
C THR A 36 2.16 -2.55 -13.20
N GLY A 37 1.02 -1.97 -12.82
CA GLY A 37 0.59 -1.89 -11.42
C GLY A 37 0.48 -3.26 -10.77
N LYS A 38 -0.13 -4.22 -11.46
CA LYS A 38 -0.15 -5.61 -11.02
C LYS A 38 1.26 -6.19 -10.86
N ALA A 39 2.11 -6.05 -11.88
CA ALA A 39 3.47 -6.61 -11.83
C ALA A 39 4.30 -5.99 -10.70
N LEU A 40 4.18 -4.69 -10.46
CA LEU A 40 4.84 -3.97 -9.38
C LEU A 40 4.37 -4.48 -8.01
N LEU A 41 3.06 -4.52 -7.77
CA LEU A 41 2.49 -4.97 -6.50
C LEU A 41 2.82 -6.43 -6.20
N GLN A 42 2.72 -7.31 -7.20
CA GLN A 42 3.10 -8.72 -7.07
C GLN A 42 4.60 -8.90 -6.86
N GLY A 43 5.43 -8.07 -7.49
CA GLY A 43 6.89 -8.09 -7.32
C GLY A 43 7.35 -7.53 -5.98
N ALA A 44 6.56 -6.67 -5.34
CA ALA A 44 6.81 -6.16 -3.99
C ALA A 44 6.40 -7.17 -2.91
N ASN A 45 5.41 -8.03 -3.20
CA ASN A 45 5.05 -9.13 -2.32
C ASN A 45 6.24 -10.09 -2.15
N HIS A 46 6.41 -10.59 -0.92
CA HIS A 46 7.51 -11.41 -0.39
C HIS A 46 8.81 -10.67 -0.06
N HIS A 47 8.83 -9.33 -0.14
CA HIS A 47 10.00 -8.52 0.20
C HIS A 47 9.83 -7.67 1.48
N GLY A 48 8.79 -7.89 2.28
CA GLY A 48 8.54 -7.09 3.49
C GLY A 48 8.12 -5.65 3.19
N VAL A 49 7.71 -5.37 1.95
CA VAL A 49 7.33 -4.03 1.50
C VAL A 49 5.84 -3.81 1.76
N LEU A 50 5.50 -2.68 2.39
CA LEU A 50 4.11 -2.26 2.53
C LEU A 50 3.62 -1.67 1.21
N THR A 51 2.63 -2.28 0.60
CA THR A 51 2.01 -1.76 -0.63
C THR A 51 0.69 -1.06 -0.32
N ILE A 52 0.56 0.18 -0.80
CA ILE A 52 -0.63 1.01 -0.66
C ILE A 52 -1.15 1.36 -2.05
N CYS A 53 -2.41 1.07 -2.31
CA CYS A 53 -3.12 1.47 -3.50
C CYS A 53 -3.98 2.70 -3.22
N ASP A 54 -3.74 3.80 -3.94
CA ASP A 54 -4.56 5.00 -3.96
C ASP A 54 -5.36 5.02 -5.27
N GLU A 55 -6.64 4.64 -5.20
CA GLU A 55 -7.57 4.66 -6.33
C GLU A 55 -7.17 3.81 -7.57
N CYS A 56 -6.35 2.76 -7.42
CA CYS A 56 -5.86 1.94 -8.55
C CYS A 56 -6.89 0.97 -9.18
N GLY A 57 -8.17 1.10 -8.83
CA GLY A 57 -9.27 0.34 -9.46
C GLY A 57 -9.06 -1.18 -9.46
N ARG A 58 -8.98 -1.79 -10.65
CA ARG A 58 -9.07 -3.25 -10.85
C ARG A 58 -7.82 -4.07 -10.47
N PHE A 59 -6.77 -3.45 -9.95
CA PHE A 59 -5.58 -4.17 -9.45
C PHE A 59 -5.27 -3.86 -7.99
N ALA A 60 -6.18 -3.18 -7.29
CA ALA A 60 -6.10 -2.94 -5.85
C ALA A 60 -6.00 -4.24 -5.03
N GLU A 61 -6.56 -5.36 -5.54
CA GLU A 61 -6.50 -6.70 -4.92
C GLU A 61 -5.08 -7.26 -4.74
N HIS A 62 -4.05 -6.61 -5.29
CA HIS A 62 -2.65 -7.01 -5.12
C HIS A 62 -1.91 -6.14 -4.10
N SER A 63 -2.57 -5.13 -3.52
CA SER A 63 -2.03 -4.26 -2.49
C SER A 63 -2.42 -4.72 -1.10
N ILE A 64 -1.60 -4.39 -0.10
CA ILE A 64 -1.91 -4.69 1.30
C ILE A 64 -2.93 -3.69 1.86
N ILE A 65 -2.80 -2.41 1.51
CA ILE A 65 -3.73 -1.36 1.90
C ILE A 65 -4.37 -0.79 0.65
N THR A 66 -5.69 -0.78 0.58
CA THR A 66 -6.44 -0.03 -0.44
C THR A 66 -7.07 1.18 0.20
N LEU A 67 -6.71 2.39 -0.27
CA LEU A 67 -7.35 3.63 0.16
C LEU A 67 -8.69 3.79 -0.55
N THR A 68 -9.70 4.19 0.21
CA THR A 68 -11.04 4.50 -0.30
C THR A 68 -11.38 5.94 0.05
N ARG A 69 -12.01 6.67 -0.88
CA ARG A 69 -12.43 8.05 -0.66
C ARG A 69 -13.94 8.14 -0.70
N HIS A 70 -14.53 8.59 0.41
CA HIS A 70 -15.98 8.77 0.53
C HIS A 70 -16.27 10.17 1.08
N ASN A 71 -16.81 11.04 0.23
CA ASN A 71 -16.97 12.47 0.51
C ASN A 71 -15.63 13.08 1.00
N ASP A 72 -15.62 13.67 2.19
CA ASP A 72 -14.44 14.29 2.80
C ASP A 72 -13.62 13.35 3.71
N ARG A 73 -13.84 12.02 3.60
CA ARG A 73 -13.16 11.02 4.43
C ARG A 73 -12.30 10.07 3.60
N ILE A 74 -11.12 9.76 4.14
CA ILE A 74 -10.26 8.68 3.67
C ILE A 74 -10.51 7.45 4.53
N GLY A 75 -11.13 6.45 3.93
CA GLY A 75 -11.18 5.09 4.42
C GLY A 75 -10.00 4.28 3.90
N PHE A 76 -9.81 3.10 4.46
CA PHE A 76 -8.89 2.13 3.90
C PHE A 76 -9.29 0.71 4.30
N GLU A 77 -8.99 -0.22 3.41
CA GLU A 77 -9.13 -1.66 3.63
C GLU A 77 -7.73 -2.27 3.78
N VAL A 78 -7.62 -3.29 4.63
CA VAL A 78 -6.35 -3.98 4.91
C VAL A 78 -6.50 -5.46 4.58
N ASP A 79 -5.70 -5.96 3.64
CA ASP A 79 -5.53 -7.39 3.42
C ASP A 79 -4.49 -7.96 4.40
N THR A 80 -4.97 -8.43 5.54
CA THR A 80 -4.14 -9.02 6.60
C THR A 80 -3.49 -10.34 6.17
N GLY A 81 -4.09 -11.07 5.23
CA GLY A 81 -3.54 -12.32 4.70
C GLY A 81 -2.29 -12.06 3.87
N THR A 82 -2.38 -11.13 2.92
CA THR A 82 -1.23 -10.69 2.11
C THR A 82 -0.17 -10.01 2.98
N ALA A 83 -0.57 -9.20 3.97
CA ALA A 83 0.38 -8.60 4.91
C ALA A 83 1.18 -9.64 5.69
N GLN A 84 0.52 -10.64 6.27
CA GLN A 84 1.17 -11.70 7.03
C GLN A 84 2.07 -12.56 6.16
N ALA A 85 1.63 -12.90 4.94
CA ALA A 85 2.45 -13.61 3.96
C ALA A 85 3.70 -12.81 3.52
N ASN A 86 3.64 -11.49 3.63
CA ASN A 86 4.75 -10.56 3.41
C ASN A 86 5.58 -10.28 4.67
N GLY A 87 5.30 -10.92 5.81
CA GLY A 87 6.03 -10.72 7.06
C GLY A 87 5.72 -9.39 7.76
N LEU A 88 4.62 -8.73 7.40
CA LEU A 88 4.17 -7.49 8.01
C LEU A 88 3.14 -7.77 9.11
N LEU A 89 3.26 -7.00 10.19
CA LEU A 89 2.35 -7.06 11.34
C LEU A 89 1.66 -5.71 11.48
N PHE A 90 0.34 -5.74 11.66
CA PHE A 90 -0.45 -4.54 11.96
C PHE A 90 -0.90 -4.55 13.42
N SER A 91 -0.81 -3.39 14.06
CA SER A 91 -1.38 -3.19 15.39
C SER A 91 -2.91 -3.28 15.34
N SER A 92 -3.53 -3.78 16.41
CA SER A 92 -4.99 -3.79 16.55
C SER A 92 -5.60 -2.40 16.43
N ALA A 93 -4.90 -1.36 16.94
CA ALA A 93 -5.34 0.02 16.84
C ALA A 93 -5.51 0.50 15.39
N LEU A 94 -4.64 0.07 14.47
CA LEU A 94 -4.76 0.40 13.05
C LEU A 94 -5.95 -0.33 12.40
N LEU A 95 -6.17 -1.59 12.76
CA LEU A 95 -7.31 -2.37 12.27
C LEU A 95 -8.64 -1.81 12.79
N GLU A 96 -8.68 -1.37 14.05
CA GLU A 96 -9.83 -0.64 14.59
C GLU A 96 -10.06 0.69 13.88
N LEU A 97 -8.99 1.41 13.53
CA LEU A 97 -9.11 2.63 12.74
C LEU A 97 -9.74 2.31 11.39
N ALA A 98 -9.27 1.27 10.68
CA ALA A 98 -9.81 0.83 9.40
C ALA A 98 -11.35 0.67 9.47
N LEU A 99 -11.83 -0.05 10.50
CA LEU A 99 -13.27 -0.29 10.73
C LEU A 99 -14.08 0.99 11.00
N ARG A 100 -13.47 2.05 11.54
CA ARG A 100 -14.16 3.32 11.85
C ARG A 100 -14.24 4.26 10.65
N VAL A 101 -13.37 4.08 9.66
CA VAL A 101 -13.26 4.97 8.49
C VAL A 101 -13.76 4.33 7.20
N THR A 102 -14.16 3.05 7.23
CA THR A 102 -14.95 2.44 6.16
C THR A 102 -16.31 3.17 6.04
N PRO A 103 -16.80 3.47 4.82
CA PRO A 103 -18.09 4.10 4.59
C PRO A 103 -19.29 3.35 5.22
#